data_AF-A0A6J7XXG2-F1
#
_entry.id   AF-A0A6J7XXG2-F1
#
_cell.length_a   1.000
_cell.length_b   1.000
_cell.length_c   1.000
_cell.angle_alpha   90.00
_cell.angle_beta   90.00
_cell.angle_gamma   90.00
#
_symmetry.space_group_name_H-M   'P 1'
#
loop_
_entity.id
_entity.type
_entity.pdbx_description
1 polymer ?
#
loop_
_entity_poly.entity_id
_entity_poly.type
_entity_poly.pdbx_seq_one_letter_code
_entity_poly.pdbx_strand_id
1 'polypeptide(L)'
;MYFGFPPSSYWITKRTIGELALKVASPELMLAMKIKASRGRRDNEDVVELLRILGLSSIEEVLTIYENVYAQEEMNFEMMELVTQFLENRP
;
A
#
# COMPACT_ATOMS: atom_id res chain seq x y z
N MET A 1 16.56 0.70 11.52
CA MET A 1 17.42 0.52 10.33
C MET A 1 16.62 -0.28 9.31
N TYR A 2 16.18 0.35 8.22
CA TYR A 2 15.36 -0.29 7.18
C TYR A 2 16.28 -1.10 6.25
N PHE A 3 16.00 -2.38 6.06
CA PHE A 3 16.82 -3.29 5.26
C PHE A 3 16.14 -3.60 3.92
N GLY A 4 15.84 -2.58 3.10
CA GLY A 4 15.40 -2.71 1.69
C GLY A 4 14.13 -3.55 1.39
N PHE A 5 13.57 -4.24 2.38
CA PHE A 5 12.43 -5.14 2.28
C PHE A 5 11.44 -4.84 3.40
N PRO A 6 10.13 -4.82 3.08
CA PRO A 6 9.09 -4.69 4.09
C PRO A 6 9.20 -5.81 5.13
N PRO A 7 8.79 -5.58 6.39
CA PRO A 7 8.74 -6.61 7.41
C PRO A 7 8.04 -7.89 6.93
N SER A 8 8.53 -9.05 7.39
CA SER A 8 7.96 -10.35 7.03
C SER A 8 6.48 -10.49 7.43
N SER A 9 6.01 -9.69 8.40
CA SER A 9 4.61 -9.62 8.84
C SER A 9 3.64 -9.18 7.75
N TYR A 10 4.11 -8.45 6.72
CA TYR A 10 3.28 -8.03 5.60
C TYR A 10 3.14 -9.08 4.49
N TRP A 11 3.78 -10.24 4.63
CA TRP A 11 3.69 -11.31 3.64
C TRP A 11 2.76 -12.42 4.13
N ILE A 12 1.69 -12.67 3.36
CA ILE A 12 0.69 -13.68 3.65
C ILE A 12 1.04 -14.95 2.87
N THR A 13 1.32 -16.05 3.57
CA THR A 13 1.49 -17.36 2.93
C THR A 13 0.15 -17.86 2.40
N LYS A 14 0.04 -18.04 1.08
CA LYS A 14 -1.16 -18.58 0.42
C LYS A 14 -1.12 -20.08 0.24
N ARG A 15 0.07 -20.64 -0.01
CA ARG A 15 0.26 -22.08 -0.20
C ARG A 15 1.70 -22.48 0.08
N THR A 16 1.89 -23.68 0.59
CA THR A 16 3.19 -24.35 0.68
C THR A 16 3.14 -25.63 -0.14
N ILE A 17 4.16 -25.89 -0.96
CA ILE A 17 4.30 -27.08 -1.80
C ILE A 17 5.71 -27.64 -1.57
N GLY A 18 5.82 -28.67 -0.73
CA GLY A 18 7.12 -29.14 -0.24
C GLY A 18 7.86 -28.02 0.50
N GLU A 19 9.06 -27.69 0.04
CA GLU A 19 9.87 -26.59 0.59
C GLU A 19 9.57 -25.21 -0.04
N LEU A 20 8.69 -25.15 -1.04
CA LEU A 20 8.30 -23.91 -1.71
C LEU A 20 7.12 -23.25 -0.98
N ALA A 21 7.25 -21.97 -0.61
CA ALA A 21 6.15 -21.17 -0.07
C ALA A 21 5.73 -20.06 -1.06
N LEU A 22 4.48 -20.11 -1.52
CA LEU A 22 3.85 -19.00 -2.24
C LEU A 22 3.34 -17.98 -1.22
N LYS A 23 3.97 -16.81 -1.20
CA LYS A 23 3.56 -15.66 -0.38
C LYS A 23 3.08 -14.53 -1.26
N VAL A 24 2.10 -13.79 -0.78
CA VAL A 24 1.60 -12.57 -1.41
C VAL A 24 1.73 -11.41 -0.43
N ALA A 25 1.95 -10.20 -0.94
CA ALA A 25 1.89 -9.01 -0.11
C ALA A 25 0.48 -8.86 0.47
N SER A 26 0.40 -8.41 1.72
CA SER A 26 -0.86 -7.97 2.31
C SER A 26 -1.38 -6.73 1.56
N PRO A 27 -2.68 -6.42 1.66
CA PRO A 27 -3.23 -5.24 1.02
C PRO A 27 -2.53 -3.94 1.46
N GLU A 28 -2.14 -3.82 2.73
CA GLU A 28 -1.41 -2.65 3.27
C GLU A 28 -0.05 -2.48 2.59
N LEU A 29 0.71 -3.56 2.47
CA LEU A 29 1.99 -3.53 1.78
C LEU A 29 1.82 -3.22 0.29
N MET A 30 0.83 -3.84 -0.36
CA MET A 30 0.55 -3.55 -1.76
C MET A 30 0.18 -2.08 -1.97
N LEU A 31 -0.64 -1.50 -1.08
CA LEU A 31 -1.02 -0.10 -1.12
C LEU A 31 0.21 0.81 -1.03
N ALA A 32 1.05 0.59 -0.01
CA ALA A 32 2.27 1.37 0.17
C ALA A 32 3.21 1.25 -1.05
N MET A 33 3.41 0.03 -1.57
CA MET A 33 4.23 -0.20 -2.76
C MET A 33 3.70 0.54 -4.00
N LYS A 34 2.38 0.60 -4.17
CA LYS A 34 1.73 1.28 -5.30
C LYS A 34 1.84 2.80 -5.19
N ILE A 35 1.60 3.33 -4.00
CA ILE A 35 1.81 4.75 -3.68
C ILE A 35 3.26 5.15 -3.98
N LYS A 36 4.23 4.35 -3.54
CA LYS A 36 5.65 4.61 -3.78
C LYS A 36 6.03 4.52 -5.26
N ALA A 37 5.48 3.54 -5.99
CA ALA A 37 5.79 3.35 -7.40
C ALA A 37 5.25 4.49 -8.28
N SER A 38 4.05 4.98 -8.00
CA SER A 38 3.42 6.17 -8.60
C SER A 38 3.54 6.25 -10.12
N ARG A 39 3.28 5.16 -10.85
CA ARG A 39 3.46 5.07 -12.31
C ARG A 39 2.23 5.58 -13.07
N GLY A 40 1.64 6.67 -12.61
CA GLY A 40 0.43 7.29 -13.16
C GLY A 40 -0.79 6.36 -13.13
N ARG A 41 -1.61 6.42 -14.18
CA ARG A 41 -2.94 5.77 -14.25
C ARG A 41 -2.95 4.30 -13.81
N ARG A 42 -1.90 3.54 -14.13
CA ARG A 42 -1.82 2.11 -13.79
C ARG A 42 -1.86 1.87 -12.29
N ASP A 43 -1.11 2.66 -11.52
CA ASP A 43 -1.08 2.48 -10.06
C ASP A 43 -2.25 3.21 -9.40
N ASN A 44 -2.78 4.27 -10.01
CA ASN A 44 -3.93 5.02 -9.49
C ASN A 44 -5.19 4.15 -9.33
N GLU A 45 -5.51 3.33 -10.33
CA GLU A 45 -6.68 2.43 -10.28
C GLU A 45 -6.50 1.36 -9.19
N ASP A 46 -5.28 0.81 -9.05
CA ASP A 46 -4.95 -0.15 -7.99
C ASP A 46 -5.01 0.49 -6.59
N VAL A 47 -4.49 1.72 -6.42
CA VAL A 47 -4.54 2.46 -5.15
C VAL A 47 -5.98 2.66 -4.72
N VAL A 48 -6.83 3.15 -5.61
CA VAL A 48 -8.26 3.36 -5.34
C VAL A 48 -8.93 2.06 -4.86
N GLU A 49 -8.67 0.93 -5.53
CA GLU A 49 -9.25 -0.34 -5.14
C GLU A 49 -8.70 -0.84 -3.79
N LEU A 50 -7.41 -0.65 -3.53
CA LEU A 50 -6.79 -1.01 -2.26
C LEU A 50 -7.32 -0.18 -1.10
N LEU A 51 -7.58 1.13 -1.30
CA LEU A 51 -8.25 1.99 -0.32
C LEU A 51 -9.64 1.44 0.04
N ARG A 52 -10.40 0.95 -0.95
CA ARG A 52 -11.70 0.31 -0.70
C ARG A 52 -11.58 -1.02 0.05
N ILE A 53 -10.68 -1.90 -0.40
CA ILE A 53 -10.44 -3.22 0.22
C ILE A 53 -10.06 -3.08 1.69
N LEU A 54 -9.21 -2.10 2.01
CA LEU A 54 -8.76 -1.82 3.37
C LEU A 54 -9.78 -1.02 4.18
N GLY A 55 -10.83 -0.48 3.54
CA GLY A 55 -11.85 0.32 4.22
C GLY A 55 -11.37 1.68 4.71
N LEU A 56 -10.20 2.16 4.27
CA LEU A 56 -9.59 3.40 4.76
C LEU A 56 -10.47 4.60 4.44
N SER A 57 -10.61 5.49 5.42
CA SER A 57 -11.54 6.61 5.42
C SER A 57 -10.87 7.97 5.58
N SER A 58 -9.61 8.01 6.01
CA SER A 58 -8.85 9.25 6.16
C SER A 58 -7.44 9.16 5.57
N ILE A 59 -6.89 10.31 5.20
CA ILE A 59 -5.52 10.40 4.65
C ILE A 59 -4.48 9.98 5.69
N GLU A 60 -4.74 10.23 6.97
CA GLU A 60 -3.88 9.86 8.10
C GLU A 60 -3.73 8.34 8.23
N GLU A 61 -4.79 7.57 7.97
CA GLU A 61 -4.73 6.10 7.96
C GLU A 61 -3.81 5.60 6.83
N VAL A 62 -3.89 6.23 5.66
CA VAL A 62 -3.04 5.91 4.51
C VAL A 62 -1.58 6.26 4.79
N LEU A 63 -1.33 7.45 5.35
CA LEU A 63 0.01 7.89 5.76
C LEU A 63 0.62 6.97 6.81
N THR A 64 -0.19 6.52 7.77
CA THR A 64 0.25 5.56 8.80
C THR A 64 0.70 4.25 8.17
N ILE A 65 -0.05 3.71 7.21
CA ILE A 65 0.35 2.49 6.48
C ILE A 65 1.64 2.74 5.70
N TYR A 66 1.73 3.87 4.99
CA TYR A 66 2.90 4.21 4.20
C TYR A 66 4.15 4.34 5.08
N GLU A 67 4.08 5.05 6.20
CA GLU A 67 5.18 5.23 7.14
C GLU A 67 5.62 3.90 7.77
N ASN A 68 4.67 3.03 8.13
CA ASN A 68 4.98 1.70 8.67
C ASN A 68 5.75 0.82 7.65
N VAL A 69 5.56 1.05 6.35
CA VAL A 69 6.20 0.29 5.26
C VAL A 69 7.43 1.02 4.68
N TYR A 70 7.55 2.33 4.79
CA TYR A 70 8.67 3.11 4.27
C TYR A 70 9.06 4.17 5.28
N ALA A 71 9.56 3.74 6.44
CA ALA A 71 9.91 4.62 7.55
C ALA A 71 10.75 5.81 7.06
N GLN A 72 10.30 7.03 7.38
CA GLN A 72 10.94 8.30 7.03
C GLN A 72 10.93 8.68 5.55
N GLU A 73 10.17 7.99 4.70
CA GLU A 73 9.92 8.44 3.34
C GLU A 73 8.62 9.24 3.28
N GLU A 74 8.64 10.34 2.53
CA GLU A 74 7.45 11.14 2.27
C GLU A 74 6.67 10.55 1.09
N MET A 75 5.35 10.57 1.20
CA MET A 75 4.48 10.28 0.07
C MET A 75 4.56 11.42 -0.95
N ASN A 76 4.63 11.08 -2.24
CA ASN A 76 4.66 12.11 -3.27
C ASN A 76 3.35 12.93 -3.31
N PHE A 77 3.45 14.18 -3.74
CA PHE A 77 2.34 15.13 -3.72
C PHE A 77 1.16 14.72 -4.63
N GLU A 78 1.44 14.23 -5.84
CA GLU A 78 0.41 13.83 -6.81
C GLU A 78 -0.46 12.68 -6.27
N MET A 79 0.17 11.69 -5.63
CA MET A 79 -0.51 10.57 -5.01
C MET A 79 -1.26 11.00 -3.74
N MET A 80 -0.70 11.93 -2.97
CA MET A 80 -1.40 12.53 -1.83
C MET A 80 -2.69 13.23 -2.24
N GLU A 81 -2.64 14.00 -3.33
CA GLU A 81 -3.79 14.68 -3.89
C GLU A 81 -4.84 13.67 -4.38
N LEU A 82 -4.42 12.65 -5.12
CA LEU A 82 -5.32 11.60 -5.60
C LEU A 82 -6.02 10.85 -4.46
N VAL A 83 -5.27 10.44 -3.45
CA VAL A 83 -5.81 9.71 -2.30
C VAL A 83 -6.81 10.59 -1.55
N THR A 84 -6.45 11.85 -1.29
CA THR A 84 -7.34 12.82 -0.63
C THR A 84 -8.63 13.02 -1.42
N GLN A 85 -8.53 13.30 -2.73
CA GLN A 85 -9.70 13.45 -3.60
C GLN A 85 -10.60 12.21 -3.60
N PHE A 86 -10.01 11.01 -3.63
CA PHE A 86 -10.80 9.78 -3.60
C PHE A 86 -11.53 9.60 -2.26
N LEU A 87 -10.87 9.87 -1.14
CA LEU A 87 -11.45 9.73 0.19
C LEU A 87 -12.57 10.75 0.44
N GLU A 88 -12.42 11.98 -0.04
CA GLU A 88 -13.43 13.04 0.06
C GLU A 88 -14.66 12.77 -0.82
N ASN A 89 -14.45 12.22 -2.03
CA ASN A 89 -15.52 11.95 -3.00
C ASN A 89 -16.02 10.51 -2.95
N ARG A 90 -15.82 9.82 -1.83
CA ARG A 90 -16.21 8.42 -1.68
C ARG A 90 -17.74 8.30 -1.83
N PRO A 91 -18.24 7.45 -2.74
CA PRO A 91 -19.68 7.21 -2.90
C PRO A 91 -20.29 6.50 -1.70
#